data_AF-A0A397BIQ4-F1
#
_entry.id   AF-A0A397BIQ4-F1
#
_cell.length_a   1.000
_cell.length_b   1.000
_cell.length_c   1.000
_cell.angle_alpha   90.00
_cell.angle_beta   90.00
_cell.angle_gamma   90.00
#
_symmetry.space_group_name_H-M   'P 1'
#
loop_
_entity.id
_entity.type
_entity.pdbx_description
1 polymer ?
#
loop_
_entity_poly.entity_id
_entity_poly.type
_entity_poly.pdbx_seq_one_letter_code
_entity_poly.pdbx_strand_id
1 'polypeptide(L)' 'ASLFWLFLLPPQKAEVQALKARGGKSKLAGGILVATFVICVSFSVTSNIMSIFPLTKCYRIAGGNGVLDPKTGKCPLK' A
#
# COMPACT_ATOMS: atom_id res chain seq x y z
N ALA A 1 17.73 17.49 29.45
CA ALA A 1 16.39 18.12 29.50
C ALA A 1 15.24 17.13 29.28
N SER A 2 15.44 15.99 28.61
CA SER A 2 14.40 14.98 28.35
C SER A 2 14.10 14.01 29.52
N LEU A 3 14.96 13.94 30.54
CA LEU A 3 14.77 13.06 31.71
C LEU A 3 13.60 13.50 32.62
N PHE A 4 13.28 14.79 32.66
CA PHE A 4 12.21 15.33 33.51
C PHE A 4 10.81 14.85 33.08
N TRP A 5 10.67 14.51 31.79
CA TRP A 5 9.43 13.98 31.22
C TRP A 5 9.20 12.48 31.53
N LEU A 6 10.15 11.83 32.21
CA LEU A 6 10.04 10.42 32.60
C LEU A 6 8.97 10.19 33.67
N PHE A 7 8.72 11.19 34.54
CA PHE A 7 7.66 11.13 35.55
C PHE A 7 6.26 11.45 34.99
N LEU A 8 6.20 12.28 33.94
CA LEU A 8 4.96 12.61 33.22
C LEU A 8 4.58 11.54 32.18
N LEU A 9 5.25 10.39 32.21
CA LEU A 9 5.00 9.30 31.29
C LEU A 9 3.81 8.50 31.84
N PRO A 10 2.61 8.59 31.23
CA PRO A 10 1.41 7.98 31.77
C PRO A 10 1.60 6.47 31.99
N PRO A 11 0.91 5.85 32.96
CA PRO A 11 1.02 4.42 33.30
C PRO A 11 0.83 3.48 32.10
N GLN A 12 0.21 4.00 31.04
CA GLN A 12 0.12 3.37 29.72
C GLN A 12 1.48 2.92 29.17
N LYS A 13 2.63 3.48 29.58
CA LYS A 13 3.94 3.00 29.10
C LYS A 13 4.36 1.67 29.70
N ALA A 14 4.03 1.40 30.96
CA ALA A 14 4.29 0.11 31.60
C ALA A 14 3.38 -0.98 31.03
N GLU A 15 2.10 -0.66 30.86
CA GLU A 15 1.11 -1.53 30.20
C GLU A 15 1.49 -1.81 28.74
N VAL A 16 1.92 -0.79 27.99
CA VAL A 16 2.39 -0.94 26.61
C VAL A 16 3.72 -1.67 26.54
N GLN A 17 4.61 -1.55 27.53
CA GLN A 17 5.82 -2.37 27.62
C GLN A 17 5.48 -3.82 27.93
N ALA A 18 4.53 -4.08 28.83
CA ALA A 18 4.03 -5.42 29.11
C ALA A 18 3.36 -6.03 27.87
N LEU A 19 2.56 -5.25 27.13
CA LEU A 19 1.97 -5.63 25.85
C LEU A 19 3.00 -5.76 24.74
N LYS A 20 4.12 -5.03 24.73
CA LYS A 20 5.20 -5.23 23.75
C LYS A 20 6.05 -6.47 24.06
N ALA A 21 6.26 -6.74 25.35
CA ALA A 21 6.97 -7.92 25.85
C ALA A 21 6.14 -9.19 25.66
N ARG A 22 4.86 -9.16 26.01
CA ARG A 22 3.93 -10.30 26.00
C ARG A 22 3.06 -10.37 24.74
N GLY A 23 2.94 -9.29 23.99
CA GLY A 23 2.08 -9.20 22.82
C GLY A 23 2.52 -10.15 21.72
N GLY A 24 1.53 -10.85 21.17
CA GLY A 24 1.70 -11.88 20.16
C GLY A 24 2.40 -11.36 18.92
N LYS A 25 3.64 -11.80 18.71
CA LYS A 25 4.37 -11.58 17.46
C LYS A 25 4.00 -12.73 16.51
N SER A 26 2.92 -12.56 15.75
CA SER A 26 2.54 -13.56 14.75
C SER A 26 3.36 -13.35 13.47
N LYS A 27 4.36 -14.20 13.26
CA LYS A 27 5.15 -14.23 12.01
C LYS A 27 4.26 -14.40 10.77
N LEU A 28 3.18 -15.16 10.90
CA LEU A 28 2.18 -15.36 9.85
C LEU A 28 1.43 -14.06 9.53
N ALA A 29 0.91 -13.36 10.55
CA ALA A 29 0.19 -12.11 10.34
C ALA A 29 1.10 -11.02 9.76
N GLY A 30 2.36 -10.95 10.24
CA GLY A 30 3.37 -10.06 9.67
C GLY A 30 3.67 -10.40 8.20
N GLY A 31 3.83 -11.69 7.87
CA GLY A 31 4.06 -12.15 6.50
C GLY A 31 2.91 -11.79 5.56
N ILE A 32 1.66 -12.03 5.98
CA ILE A 32 0.45 -11.67 5.20
C ILE A 32 0.41 -10.16 4.98
N LEU A 33 0.67 -9.35 6.02
CA LEU A 33 0.62 -7.90 5.92
C LEU A 33 1.68 -7.36 4.95
N VAL A 34 2.91 -7.86 5.02
CA VAL A 34 3.98 -7.48 4.08
C VAL A 34 3.64 -7.91 2.66
N ALA A 35 3.14 -9.14 2.47
CA ALA A 35 2.76 -9.64 1.14
C ALA A 35 1.65 -8.78 0.52
N THR A 36 0.57 -8.52 1.26
CA THR A 36 -0.53 -7.64 0.82
C THR A 36 -0.02 -6.25 0.49
N PHE A 37 0.87 -5.69 1.31
CA PHE A 37 1.44 -4.37 1.07
C PHE A 37 2.25 -4.31 -0.24
N VAL A 38 3.11 -5.30 -0.48
CA VAL A 38 3.90 -5.38 -1.72
C VAL A 38 3.00 -5.51 -2.96
N ILE A 39 1.94 -6.31 -2.88
CA ILE A 39 0.96 -6.47 -3.97
C ILE A 39 0.22 -5.16 -4.22
N CYS A 40 -0.25 -4.49 -3.18
CA CYS A 40 -0.95 -3.21 -3.31
C CYS A 40 -0.06 -2.12 -3.91
N VAL A 41 1.22 -2.04 -3.48
CA VAL A 41 2.17 -1.06 -4.00
C VAL A 41 2.49 -1.34 -5.47
N SER A 42 2.79 -2.58 -5.84
CA SER A 42 3.08 -2.92 -7.23
C SER A 42 1.88 -2.68 -8.15
N PHE A 43 0.68 -3.03 -7.71
CA PHE A 43 -0.57 -2.73 -8.42
C PHE A 43 -0.77 -1.22 -8.58
N SER A 44 -0.60 -0.45 -7.50
CA SER A 44 -0.74 1.00 -7.54
C SER A 44 0.26 1.61 -8.53
N VAL A 45 1.55 1.29 -8.41
CA VAL A 45 2.59 1.80 -9.32
C VAL A 45 2.28 1.44 -10.77
N THR A 46 1.89 0.20 -11.04
CA THR A 46 1.54 -0.26 -12.39
C THR A 46 0.35 0.51 -12.96
N SER A 47 -0.74 0.66 -12.20
CA SER A 47 -1.93 1.39 -12.62
C SER A 47 -1.63 2.87 -12.88
N ASN A 48 -0.79 3.49 -12.05
CA ASN A 48 -0.33 4.88 -12.24
C ASN A 48 0.48 5.02 -13.54
N ILE A 49 1.45 4.13 -13.79
CA ILE A 49 2.24 4.14 -15.03
C ILE A 49 1.35 3.92 -16.24
N MET A 50 0.43 2.95 -16.15
CA MET A 50 -0.48 2.60 -17.24
C MET A 50 -1.45 3.75 -17.57
N SER A 51 -1.79 4.55 -16.56
CA SER A 51 -2.56 5.79 -16.68
C SER A 51 -1.73 6.98 -17.17
N ILE A 52 -0.42 6.84 -17.43
CA ILE A 52 0.43 7.87 -18.06
C ILE A 52 0.74 7.51 -19.53
N PHE A 53 0.85 6.23 -19.88
CA PHE A 53 1.17 5.79 -21.23
C PHE A 53 -0.05 5.77 -22.17
N PRO A 54 -0.02 6.47 -23.32
CA PRO A 54 -1.16 6.59 -24.24
C PRO A 54 -1.63 5.25 -24.81
N LEU A 55 -0.70 4.30 -24.97
CA LEU A 55 -0.95 2.94 -25.46
C LEU A 55 -1.73 2.06 -24.48
N THR A 56 -1.83 2.46 -23.22
CA THR A 56 -2.40 1.64 -22.15
C THR A 56 -3.45 2.38 -21.31
N LYS A 57 -3.59 3.71 -21.48
CA LYS A 57 -4.59 4.52 -20.75
C LYS A 57 -6.03 4.12 -21.00
N CYS A 58 -6.34 3.50 -22.13
CA CYS A 58 -7.71 3.12 -22.45
C CYS A 58 -8.20 1.95 -21.60
N TYR A 59 -7.32 1.13 -21.02
CA TYR A 59 -7.74 -0.02 -20.22
C TYR A 59 -8.47 0.43 -18.94
N ARG A 60 -9.56 -0.28 -18.60
CA ARG A 60 -10.37 -0.01 -17.39
C ARG A 60 -9.54 0.01 -16.11
N ILE A 61 -8.51 -0.84 -16.03
CA ILE A 61 -7.64 -0.96 -14.86
C ILE A 61 -6.71 0.26 -14.67
N ALA A 62 -6.52 1.10 -15.70
CA ALA A 62 -5.89 2.44 -15.59
C ALA A 62 -6.90 3.58 -15.38
N GLY A 63 -8.19 3.27 -15.26
CA GLY A 63 -9.27 4.26 -15.20
C GLY A 63 -9.81 4.72 -16.56
N GLY A 64 -9.40 4.08 -17.66
CA GLY A 64 -9.85 4.40 -19.02
C GLY A 64 -11.23 3.87 -19.38
N ASN A 65 -11.72 4.24 -20.57
CA ASN A 65 -13.06 3.87 -21.05
C ASN A 65 -13.22 2.44 -21.58
N GLY A 66 -12.14 1.68 -21.70
CA GLY A 66 -12.14 0.30 -22.20
C GLY A 66 -12.33 0.16 -23.71
N VAL A 67 -12.33 1.27 -24.46
CA VAL A 67 -12.53 1.26 -25.91
C VAL A 67 -11.19 1.05 -26.61
N LEU A 68 -11.07 -0.05 -27.33
CA LEU A 68 -9.93 -0.40 -28.17
C LEU A 68 -10.21 -0.03 -29.64
N ASP A 69 -9.16 0.29 -30.39
CA ASP A 69 -9.25 0.55 -31.82
C ASP A 69 -9.65 -0.74 -32.57
N PRO A 70 -10.74 -0.74 -33.36
CA PRO A 70 -11.23 -1.94 -34.05
C PRO A 70 -10.31 -2.43 -35.17
N LYS A 71 -9.32 -1.63 -35.60
CA LYS A 71 -8.36 -1.97 -36.66
C LYS A 71 -7.07 -2.60 -36.13
N THR A 72 -6.63 -2.21 -34.94
CA THR A 72 -5.33 -2.59 -34.37
C THR A 72 -5.42 -3.33 -33.05
N GLY A 73 -6.60 -3.34 -32.40
CA GLY A 73 -6.83 -3.94 -31.09
C GLY A 73 -6.07 -3.26 -29.94
N LYS A 74 -5.49 -2.07 -30.18
CA LYS A 74 -4.71 -1.30 -29.20
C LYS A 74 -5.50 -0.10 -28.69
N CYS A 75 -5.00 0.56 -27.64
CA CYS A 75 -5.61 1.83 -27.22
C CYS A 75 -5.49 2.89 -28.33
N PRO A 76 -6.55 3.69 -28.56
CA PRO A 76 -6.51 4.79 -29.51
C PRO A 76 -5.48 5.82 -29.08
N LEU A 77 -4.52 6.09 -29.98
CA LEU A 77 -3.57 7.18 -29.86
C LEU A 77 -4.26 8.44 -30.37
N LYS A 78 -4.87 9.21 -29.45
CA LYS A 78 -5.30 10.57 -29.75
C LYS A 78 -4.16 11.55 -29.47
#